data_AF-A0A673CHS2-F1
#
_entry.id   AF-A0A673CHS2-F1
#
_cell.length_a   1.000
_cell.length_b   1.000
_cell.length_c   1.000
_cell.angle_alpha   90.00
_cell.angle_beta   90.00
_cell.angle_gamma   90.00
#
_symmetry.space_group_name_H-M   'P 1'
#
loop_
_entity.id
_entity.type
_entity.pdbx_description
1 polymer ?
#
loop_
_entity_poly.entity_id
_entity_poly.type
_entity_poly.pdbx_seq_one_letter_code
_entity_poly.pdbx_strand_id
1 'polypeptide(L)'
;MLDSLDVHHTVRMYQSYSMVGGPAVVTRATRSYTSSSAPKAHSISGYVRGGPRISSSTVRTVSSGYGGGMGMGGGFDLSSALDQSTISLNEKATMQNLNDRLASYLEKVRSLEAANAKLEKQIREYYEQKGPAAERDYSNYWAIINDLKDKIAAATIGNANILLQIDNSKLAADDFKTKFEHELMMRQSVEADIANLRRLLDQTTLTKADLEMQIEGLQDELAYLKKNHAEELAALRSQLTGTVNVEVDAAPQQDLNKVLEEIRSQYEAITDKHRRDQEAWFNDKSAVLSKEVAITTESVQTSKTEIGDLRRTLQGLEIELQSQLSMKGALENTLAETEARYSTMLASYQDTINMLEAELANVRASIEQQGQDYKMLLDIKTRLEQEIATYRSLLESEESRPIATGGTKTTVTTTTVRTSS
;
A
#
# COMPACT_ATOMS: atom_id res chain seq x y z
N MET A 1 -65.42 -0.30 -62.30
CA MET A 1 -65.96 0.63 -63.31
C MET A 1 -65.50 2.00 -62.86
N LEU A 2 -64.45 2.57 -63.47
CA LEU A 2 -64.54 3.34 -64.73
C LEU A 2 -65.64 4.40 -64.56
N ASP A 3 -65.45 5.70 -64.68
CA ASP A 3 -64.38 6.51 -65.25
C ASP A 3 -64.87 7.96 -64.97
N SER A 4 -64.03 8.89 -64.53
CA SER A 4 -63.32 9.84 -65.41
C SER A 4 -63.98 11.24 -65.40
N LEU A 5 -63.17 12.24 -65.78
CA LEU A 5 -63.28 13.71 -65.71
C LEU A 5 -62.76 14.28 -64.38
N ASP A 6 -61.47 14.44 -64.11
CA ASP A 6 -60.30 14.76 -64.95
C ASP A 6 -60.35 16.09 -65.72
N VAL A 7 -59.15 16.67 -65.85
CA VAL A 7 -58.70 17.78 -66.69
C VAL A 7 -58.56 19.14 -65.99
N HIS A 8 -57.43 19.35 -65.29
CA HIS A 8 -56.12 19.88 -65.76
C HIS A 8 -56.08 21.41 -65.59
N HIS A 9 -55.01 22.10 -65.17
CA HIS A 9 -53.55 21.91 -65.21
C HIS A 9 -53.00 23.06 -64.31
N THR A 10 -51.84 23.08 -63.64
CA THR A 10 -50.45 22.92 -64.12
C THR A 10 -49.54 23.09 -62.88
N VAL A 11 -48.76 22.08 -62.46
CA VAL A 11 -47.28 21.95 -62.64
C VAL A 11 -46.47 22.75 -61.59
N ARG A 12 -45.58 22.17 -60.78
CA ARG A 12 -44.39 21.34 -61.07
C ARG A 12 -43.96 20.67 -59.73
N MET A 13 -43.90 19.35 -59.54
CA MET A 13 -43.04 18.32 -60.14
C MET A 13 -41.72 18.07 -59.38
N TYR A 14 -41.44 16.75 -59.23
CA TYR A 14 -40.16 16.06 -58.97
C TYR A 14 -39.63 16.09 -57.52
N GLN A 15 -39.15 15.00 -56.90
CA GLN A 15 -38.89 13.64 -57.39
C GLN A 15 -38.72 12.68 -56.19
N SER A 16 -39.20 11.46 -56.36
CA SER A 16 -38.80 10.27 -55.61
C SER A 16 -37.38 9.84 -55.99
N TYR A 17 -36.56 9.38 -55.03
CA TYR A 17 -35.90 8.06 -55.05
C TYR A 17 -34.88 7.83 -53.92
N SER A 18 -34.89 6.60 -53.44
CA SER A 18 -33.75 5.72 -53.17
C SER A 18 -33.37 5.43 -51.71
N MET A 19 -33.34 4.12 -51.46
CA MET A 19 -32.68 3.47 -50.34
C MET A 19 -31.17 3.68 -50.40
N VAL A 20 -30.57 4.02 -49.26
CA VAL A 20 -29.19 3.68 -48.93
C VAL A 20 -29.14 3.39 -47.44
N GLY A 21 -28.74 2.15 -47.11
CA GLY A 21 -28.44 1.76 -45.75
C GLY A 21 -27.08 2.27 -45.28
N GLY A 22 -27.02 2.60 -44.00
CA GLY A 22 -25.81 2.62 -43.16
C GLY A 22 -25.24 4.01 -42.81
N PRO A 23 -24.48 4.13 -41.69
CA PRO A 23 -24.14 3.10 -40.72
C PRO A 23 -24.89 3.27 -39.39
N ALA A 24 -25.37 2.15 -38.85
CA ALA A 24 -25.52 2.00 -37.41
C ALA A 24 -24.13 2.05 -36.78
N VAL A 25 -23.90 3.01 -35.88
CA VAL A 25 -22.76 2.94 -34.96
C VAL A 25 -23.11 1.89 -33.91
N VAL A 26 -22.82 0.64 -34.24
CA VAL A 26 -22.69 -0.42 -33.25
C VAL A 26 -21.41 -0.11 -32.49
N THR A 27 -21.54 0.50 -31.31
CA THR A 27 -20.43 0.57 -30.36
C THR A 27 -20.18 -0.86 -29.88
N ARG A 28 -19.31 -1.57 -30.60
CA ARG A 28 -18.79 -2.86 -30.19
C ARG A 28 -17.96 -2.59 -28.93
N ALA A 29 -18.58 -2.74 -27.77
CA ALA A 29 -17.85 -2.89 -26.52
C ALA A 29 -17.02 -4.17 -26.65
N THR A 30 -15.75 -4.02 -27.03
CA THR A 30 -14.74 -5.03 -26.75
C THR A 30 -14.66 -5.16 -25.24
N ARG A 31 -15.27 -6.19 -24.70
CA ARG A 31 -14.91 -6.74 -23.39
C ARG A 31 -13.48 -7.25 -23.52
N SER A 32 -12.51 -6.38 -23.26
CA SER A 32 -11.18 -6.81 -22.84
C SER A 32 -11.32 -7.37 -21.44
N TYR A 33 -11.25 -8.69 -21.33
CA TYR A 33 -10.90 -9.32 -20.06
C TYR A 33 -9.44 -8.97 -19.77
N THR A 34 -9.21 -7.91 -19.00
CA THR A 34 -7.96 -7.76 -18.27
C THR A 34 -8.04 -8.67 -17.06
N SER A 35 -7.33 -9.79 -17.11
CA SER A 35 -7.05 -10.59 -15.93
C SER A 35 -6.27 -9.71 -14.95
N SER A 36 -6.92 -9.29 -13.87
CA SER A 36 -6.26 -8.71 -12.72
C SER A 36 -5.40 -9.80 -12.08
N SER A 37 -4.14 -9.90 -12.49
CA SER A 37 -3.14 -10.59 -11.70
C SER A 37 -2.91 -9.74 -10.46
N ALA A 38 -3.24 -10.31 -9.30
CA ALA A 38 -2.94 -9.73 -8.00
C ALA A 38 -1.45 -9.31 -7.92
N PRO A 39 -1.13 -8.14 -7.35
CA PRO A 39 0.26 -7.81 -7.10
C PRO A 39 0.83 -8.83 -6.10
N LYS A 40 1.79 -9.63 -6.56
CA LYS A 40 2.64 -10.43 -5.68
C LYS A 40 3.34 -9.48 -4.70
N ALA A 41 3.10 -9.71 -3.42
CA ALA A 41 3.81 -9.08 -2.32
C ALA A 41 5.32 -9.18 -2.57
N HIS A 42 5.97 -8.04 -2.66
CA HIS A 42 7.42 -7.97 -2.58
C HIS A 42 7.76 -8.16 -1.10
N SER A 43 8.32 -9.32 -0.78
CA SER A 43 8.96 -9.54 0.52
C SER A 43 10.12 -8.55 0.66
N ILE A 44 9.91 -7.54 1.49
CA ILE A 44 10.95 -6.67 2.04
C ILE A 44 11.91 -7.58 2.83
N SER A 45 13.03 -7.94 2.21
CA SER A 45 14.16 -8.48 2.95
C SER A 45 14.90 -7.30 3.56
N GLY A 46 14.68 -7.10 4.86
CA GLY A 46 15.37 -6.10 5.66
C GLY A 46 16.89 -6.25 5.55
N TYR A 47 17.55 -5.12 5.31
CA TYR A 47 18.98 -4.95 5.51
C TYR A 47 19.29 -5.05 7.01
N VAL A 48 20.01 -6.11 7.40
CA VAL A 48 20.75 -6.14 8.66
C VAL A 48 22.23 -6.31 8.34
N ARG A 49 23.03 -5.33 8.76
CA ARG A 49 24.50 -5.36 8.78
C ARG A 49 24.99 -6.53 9.65
N GLY A 50 26.11 -7.16 9.25
CA GLY A 50 27.09 -7.67 10.20
C GLY A 50 27.70 -9.05 9.90
N GLY A 51 29.00 -9.05 9.58
CA GLY A 51 29.92 -10.16 9.87
C GLY A 51 30.30 -11.11 8.71
N PRO A 52 31.59 -11.46 8.54
CA PRO A 52 31.99 -12.53 7.64
C PRO A 52 31.56 -13.88 8.22
N ARG A 53 30.77 -14.65 7.48
CA ARG A 53 30.40 -16.02 7.86
C ARG A 53 31.55 -16.98 7.53
N ILE A 54 32.23 -17.43 8.58
CA ILE A 54 33.17 -18.55 8.53
C ILE A 54 32.34 -19.83 8.39
N SER A 55 32.42 -20.49 7.24
CA SER A 55 31.88 -21.84 7.05
C SER A 55 32.73 -22.82 7.85
N SER A 56 32.18 -23.35 8.94
CA SER A 56 32.75 -24.49 9.66
C SER A 56 32.19 -25.81 9.11
N SER A 57 33.07 -26.80 9.01
CA SER A 57 32.87 -28.09 8.38
C SER A 57 32.00 -29.04 9.20
N THR A 58 31.31 -29.96 8.53
CA THR A 58 30.91 -31.25 9.14
C THR A 58 31.50 -32.37 8.30
N VAL A 59 32.66 -32.86 8.73
CA VAL A 59 33.22 -34.12 8.27
C VAL A 59 32.62 -35.20 9.15
N ARG A 60 31.89 -36.15 8.55
CA ARG A 60 31.40 -37.35 9.23
C ARG A 60 32.54 -38.35 9.31
N THR A 61 33.22 -38.41 10.45
CA THR A 61 34.13 -39.50 10.81
C THR A 61 33.31 -40.66 11.36
N VAL A 62 33.34 -41.79 10.66
CA VAL A 62 32.84 -43.07 11.16
C VAL A 62 33.89 -43.66 12.11
N SER A 63 33.55 -43.70 13.40
CA SER A 63 34.33 -44.37 14.44
C SER A 63 34.14 -45.88 14.31
N SER A 64 35.20 -46.60 13.91
CA SER A 64 35.25 -48.07 14.04
C SER A 64 35.66 -48.39 15.47
N GLY A 65 34.77 -49.06 16.20
CA GLY A 65 34.93 -49.41 17.60
C GLY A 65 36.02 -50.46 17.80
N TYR A 66 36.93 -50.15 18.73
CA TYR A 66 37.77 -51.12 19.41
C TYR A 66 36.93 -51.78 20.51
N GLY A 67 36.80 -53.11 20.50
CA GLY A 67 36.11 -53.85 21.56
C GLY A 67 35.90 -55.31 21.19
N GLY A 68 36.87 -56.16 21.52
CA GLY A 68 36.76 -57.61 21.32
C GLY A 68 37.94 -58.33 21.96
N GLY A 69 37.80 -58.67 23.24
CA GLY A 69 38.71 -59.56 23.95
C GLY A 69 38.39 -61.03 23.68
N MET A 70 39.44 -61.85 23.70
CA MET A 70 39.55 -63.32 23.84
C MET A 70 40.94 -63.65 23.28
N GLY A 71 41.82 -64.44 23.87
CA GLY A 71 41.81 -65.34 25.00
C GLY A 71 43.02 -66.26 24.84
N MET A 72 43.44 -66.88 25.95
CA MET A 72 44.22 -68.13 26.02
C MET A 72 45.68 -68.17 25.49
N GLY A 73 46.58 -68.53 26.41
CA GLY A 73 47.34 -69.78 26.22
C GLY A 73 48.85 -69.74 26.45
N GLY A 74 49.28 -70.42 27.52
CA GLY A 74 50.59 -71.11 27.62
C GLY A 74 51.72 -70.30 28.24
N GLY A 75 52.44 -70.75 29.27
CA GLY A 75 52.45 -72.03 29.97
C GLY A 75 53.64 -71.98 30.94
N PHE A 76 53.38 -71.98 32.23
CA PHE A 76 54.39 -72.18 33.28
C PHE A 76 54.31 -73.65 33.68
N ASP A 77 55.37 -74.40 33.38
CA ASP A 77 55.50 -75.81 33.75
C ASP A 77 56.27 -75.91 35.07
N LEU A 78 55.57 -76.38 36.11
CA LEU A 78 56.04 -76.59 37.47
C LEU A 78 55.91 -78.08 37.76
N SER A 79 56.93 -78.86 37.39
CA SER A 79 57.06 -80.26 37.80
C SER A 79 58.48 -80.78 37.66
N SER A 80 59.35 -80.52 38.64
CA SER A 80 60.42 -81.45 39.00
C SER A 80 60.88 -81.16 40.42
N ALA A 81 60.63 -82.14 41.28
CA ALA A 81 60.85 -82.12 42.71
C ALA A 81 62.34 -82.20 43.09
N LEU A 82 62.60 -81.78 44.34
CA LEU A 82 63.78 -82.05 45.18
C LEU A 82 65.07 -81.28 44.83
N ASP A 83 65.27 -80.13 45.48
CA ASP A 83 66.43 -79.94 46.37
C ASP A 83 66.32 -78.60 47.16
N GLN A 84 66.60 -78.67 48.46
CA GLN A 84 66.55 -77.57 49.45
C GLN A 84 67.78 -76.64 49.27
N SER A 85 68.03 -76.19 48.05
CA SER A 85 69.14 -75.28 47.65
C SER A 85 68.71 -74.21 46.64
N THR A 86 67.43 -74.17 46.26
CA THR A 86 66.88 -73.39 45.14
C THR A 86 66.20 -72.06 45.52
N ILE A 87 66.02 -71.76 46.80
CA ILE A 87 65.33 -70.54 47.25
C ILE A 87 66.19 -69.27 47.05
N SER A 88 67.53 -69.36 47.18
CA SER A 88 68.42 -68.20 46.99
C SER A 88 68.76 -67.89 45.52
N LEU A 89 68.65 -68.88 44.62
CA LEU A 89 68.83 -68.69 43.17
C LEU A 89 67.58 -68.09 42.51
N ASN A 90 66.39 -68.38 43.03
CA ASN A 90 65.13 -67.87 42.49
C ASN A 90 64.91 -66.38 42.83
N GLU A 91 65.31 -65.93 44.03
CA GLU A 91 65.30 -64.51 44.42
C GLU A 91 66.29 -63.67 43.58
N LYS A 92 67.46 -64.24 43.27
CA LYS A 92 68.45 -63.57 42.42
C LYS A 92 68.02 -63.49 40.95
N ALA A 93 67.40 -64.55 40.43
CA ALA A 93 66.87 -64.58 39.06
C ALA A 93 65.66 -63.64 38.88
N THR A 94 64.79 -63.54 39.89
CA THR A 94 63.66 -62.59 39.90
C THR A 94 64.15 -61.14 40.03
N MET A 95 65.18 -60.88 40.85
CA MET A 95 65.84 -59.56 40.91
C MET A 95 66.56 -59.18 39.61
N GLN A 96 67.18 -60.14 38.91
CA GLN A 96 67.73 -59.89 37.57
C GLN A 96 66.63 -59.56 36.56
N ASN A 97 65.52 -60.30 36.55
CA ASN A 97 64.40 -60.01 35.65
C ASN A 97 63.78 -58.62 35.90
N LEU A 98 63.64 -58.22 37.16
CA LEU A 98 63.21 -56.86 37.50
C LEU A 98 64.22 -55.81 37.06
N ASN A 99 65.52 -56.04 37.25
CA ASN A 99 66.56 -55.14 36.79
C ASN A 99 66.62 -55.03 35.26
N ASP A 100 66.42 -56.12 34.53
CA ASP A 100 66.36 -56.09 33.06
C ASP A 100 65.10 -55.36 32.58
N ARG A 101 63.98 -55.51 33.30
CA ARG A 101 62.75 -54.76 33.04
C ARG A 101 62.88 -53.27 33.37
N LEU A 102 63.63 -52.93 34.43
CA LEU A 102 63.94 -51.55 34.78
C LEU A 102 64.92 -50.93 33.79
N ALA A 103 65.92 -51.68 33.33
CA ALA A 103 66.84 -51.25 32.29
C ALA A 103 66.11 -50.97 30.96
N SER A 104 65.23 -51.88 30.53
CA SER A 104 64.40 -51.66 29.34
C SER A 104 63.39 -50.52 29.51
N TYR A 105 62.86 -50.29 30.72
CA TYR A 105 62.03 -49.11 31.01
C TYR A 105 62.85 -47.81 30.94
N LEU A 106 64.06 -47.78 31.51
CA LEU A 106 64.96 -46.63 31.41
C LEU A 106 65.41 -46.35 29.96
N GLU A 107 65.67 -47.40 29.19
CA GLU A 107 65.95 -47.29 27.74
C GLU A 107 64.75 -46.67 27.01
N LYS A 108 63.53 -47.12 27.34
CA LYS A 108 62.29 -46.59 26.76
C LYS A 108 62.07 -45.13 27.12
N VAL A 109 62.27 -44.75 28.38
CA VAL A 109 62.16 -43.37 28.85
C VAL A 109 63.17 -42.48 28.11
N ARG A 110 64.44 -42.88 28.00
CA ARG A 110 65.46 -42.14 27.23
C ARG A 110 65.08 -41.97 25.76
N SER A 111 64.53 -43.01 25.13
CA SER A 111 64.06 -42.94 23.74
C SER A 111 62.89 -41.96 23.56
N LEU A 112 61.98 -41.90 24.54
CA LEU A 112 60.83 -41.00 24.52
C LEU A 112 61.24 -39.55 24.81
N GLU A 113 62.17 -39.34 25.73
CA GLU A 113 62.77 -38.02 26.00
C GLU A 113 63.48 -37.47 24.76
N ALA A 114 64.25 -38.30 24.06
CA ALA A 114 64.90 -37.92 22.80
C ALA A 114 63.88 -37.59 21.69
N ALA A 115 62.79 -38.36 21.60
CA ALA A 115 61.71 -38.11 20.65
C ALA A 115 60.96 -36.81 20.96
N ASN A 116 60.66 -36.55 22.25
CA ASN A 116 60.01 -35.32 22.68
C ASN A 116 60.90 -34.10 22.42
N ALA A 117 62.19 -34.17 22.74
CA ALA A 117 63.13 -33.07 22.45
C ALA A 117 63.21 -32.76 20.95
N LYS A 118 63.11 -33.79 20.08
CA LYS A 118 63.06 -33.61 18.63
C LYS A 118 61.76 -32.94 18.19
N LEU A 119 60.61 -33.37 18.72
CA LEU A 119 59.31 -32.77 18.41
C LEU A 119 59.22 -31.31 18.87
N GLU A 120 59.73 -30.98 20.05
CA GLU A 120 59.78 -29.60 20.55
C GLU A 120 60.61 -28.70 19.64
N LYS A 121 61.76 -29.20 19.13
CA LYS A 121 62.58 -28.47 18.17
C LYS A 121 61.84 -28.24 16.86
N GLN A 122 61.13 -29.25 16.34
CA GLN A 122 60.34 -29.13 15.11
C GLN A 122 59.16 -28.16 15.29
N ILE A 123 58.50 -28.14 16.44
CA ILE A 123 57.44 -27.19 16.76
C ILE A 123 58.00 -25.76 16.80
N ARG A 124 59.14 -25.56 17.45
CA ARG A 124 59.80 -24.24 17.52
C ARG A 124 60.17 -23.73 16.13
N GLU A 125 60.80 -24.59 15.32
CA GLU A 125 61.19 -24.26 13.95
C GLU A 125 59.96 -23.98 13.06
N TYR A 126 58.85 -24.70 13.24
CA TYR A 126 57.58 -24.43 12.56
C TYR A 126 57.01 -23.05 12.92
N TYR A 127 57.06 -22.64 14.19
CA TYR A 127 56.58 -21.33 14.62
C TYR A 127 57.53 -20.18 14.24
N GLU A 128 58.84 -20.41 14.20
CA GLU A 128 59.81 -19.41 13.68
C GLU A 128 59.70 -19.23 12.17
N GLN A 129 59.55 -20.33 11.42
CA GLN A 129 59.39 -20.29 9.96
C GLN A 129 58.02 -19.73 9.54
N LYS A 130 57.00 -19.93 10.38
CA LYS A 130 55.73 -19.18 10.36
C LYS A 130 55.74 -18.02 11.34
N GLY A 131 56.85 -17.26 11.39
CA GLY A 131 56.87 -15.94 12.02
C GLY A 131 55.61 -15.14 11.65
N PRO A 132 55.14 -14.23 12.53
CA PRO A 132 53.79 -13.67 12.48
C PRO A 132 53.52 -13.25 11.05
N ALA A 133 52.61 -13.97 10.39
CA ALA A 133 52.34 -13.82 8.96
C ALA A 133 52.23 -12.33 8.70
N ALA A 134 53.25 -11.76 8.05
CA ALA A 134 53.38 -10.32 7.85
C ALA A 134 52.01 -9.83 7.44
N GLU A 135 51.43 -8.92 8.24
CA GLU A 135 50.07 -8.42 8.06
C GLU A 135 49.87 -8.17 6.57
N ARG A 136 49.03 -9.01 5.95
CA ARG A 136 48.81 -8.96 4.52
C ARG A 136 48.25 -7.57 4.24
N ASP A 137 49.01 -6.69 3.59
CA ASP A 137 48.62 -5.29 3.42
C ASP A 137 47.29 -5.17 2.65
N TYR A 138 46.19 -5.03 3.38
CA TYR A 138 44.84 -4.87 2.82
C TYR A 138 44.51 -3.43 2.45
N SER A 139 45.47 -2.51 2.57
CA SER A 139 45.28 -1.07 2.34
C SER A 139 44.71 -0.75 0.94
N ASN A 140 45.16 -1.47 -0.09
CA ASN A 140 44.65 -1.28 -1.47
C ASN A 140 43.17 -1.67 -1.62
N TYR A 141 42.69 -2.65 -0.86
CA TYR A 141 41.28 -3.04 -0.88
C TYR A 141 40.40 -2.00 -0.18
N TRP A 142 40.92 -1.31 0.83
CA TRP A 142 40.19 -0.24 1.52
C TRP A 142 39.86 0.93 0.60
N ALA A 143 40.80 1.33 -0.27
CA ALA A 143 40.55 2.38 -1.26
C ALA A 143 39.42 2.01 -2.23
N ILE A 144 39.43 0.78 -2.75
CA ILE A 144 38.39 0.27 -3.66
C ILE A 144 37.05 0.15 -2.92
N ILE A 145 37.04 -0.35 -1.69
CA ILE A 145 35.83 -0.47 -0.87
C ILE A 145 35.21 0.90 -0.59
N ASN A 146 36.03 1.91 -0.30
CA ASN A 146 35.53 3.27 -0.06
C ASN A 146 34.98 3.90 -1.34
N ASP A 147 35.69 3.78 -2.48
CA ASP A 147 35.17 4.24 -3.78
C ASP A 147 33.84 3.56 -4.16
N LEU A 148 33.70 2.25 -3.91
CA LEU A 148 32.43 1.53 -4.11
C LEU A 148 31.33 2.03 -3.17
N LYS A 149 31.65 2.32 -1.90
CA LYS A 149 30.67 2.89 -0.95
C LYS A 149 30.21 4.27 -1.39
N ASP A 150 31.13 5.11 -1.87
CA ASP A 150 30.81 6.46 -2.36
C ASP A 150 29.94 6.38 -3.61
N LYS A 151 30.23 5.46 -4.53
CA LYS A 151 29.38 5.19 -5.71
C LYS A 151 27.99 4.71 -5.32
N ILE A 152 27.87 3.83 -4.33
CA ILE A 152 26.57 3.37 -3.82
C ILE A 152 25.81 4.53 -3.19
N ALA A 153 26.47 5.36 -2.39
CA ALA A 153 25.85 6.54 -1.77
C ALA A 153 25.37 7.54 -2.83
N ALA A 154 26.20 7.86 -3.82
CA ALA A 154 25.84 8.73 -4.93
C ALA A 154 24.68 8.17 -5.76
N ALA A 155 24.69 6.86 -6.06
CA ALA A 155 23.59 6.20 -6.76
C ALA A 155 22.29 6.21 -5.93
N THR A 156 22.38 6.04 -4.61
CA THR A 156 21.23 6.10 -3.70
C THR A 156 20.61 7.50 -3.69
N ILE A 157 21.44 8.55 -3.60
CA ILE A 157 20.99 9.94 -3.69
C ILE A 157 20.39 10.24 -5.07
N GLY A 158 21.02 9.76 -6.15
CA GLY A 158 20.51 9.88 -7.51
C GLY A 158 19.14 9.25 -7.69
N ASN A 159 18.96 8.03 -7.18
CA ASN A 159 17.66 7.34 -7.19
C ASN A 159 16.61 8.09 -6.37
N ALA A 160 16.96 8.63 -5.19
CA ALA A 160 16.04 9.43 -4.40
C ALA A 160 15.61 10.71 -5.14
N ASN A 161 16.53 11.39 -5.83
CA ASN A 161 16.21 12.57 -6.64
C ASN A 161 15.28 12.23 -7.82
N ILE A 162 15.55 11.12 -8.53
CA ILE A 162 14.68 10.65 -9.61
C ILE A 162 13.27 10.33 -9.08
N LEU A 163 13.16 9.67 -7.92
CA LEU A 163 11.85 9.40 -7.30
C LEU A 163 11.10 10.69 -6.97
N LEU A 164 11.78 11.69 -6.40
CA LEU A 164 11.16 13.00 -6.14
C LEU A 164 10.71 13.70 -7.43
N GLN A 165 11.48 13.61 -8.52
CA GLN A 165 11.09 14.17 -9.82
C GLN A 165 9.87 13.44 -10.41
N ILE A 166 9.79 12.12 -10.24
CA ILE A 166 8.63 11.32 -10.65
C ILE A 166 7.39 11.76 -9.86
N ASP A 167 7.51 11.89 -8.54
CA ASP A 167 6.38 12.29 -7.70
C ASP A 167 5.95 13.73 -7.99
N ASN A 168 6.90 14.64 -8.21
CA ASN A 168 6.59 16.01 -8.63
C ASN A 168 5.86 16.05 -9.99
N SER A 169 6.33 15.25 -10.97
CA SER A 169 5.70 15.16 -12.29
C SER A 169 4.29 14.57 -12.21
N LYS A 170 4.08 13.57 -11.34
CA LYS A 170 2.75 12.98 -11.09
C LYS A 170 1.81 13.99 -10.45
N LEU A 171 2.25 14.69 -9.41
CA LEU A 171 1.46 15.73 -8.75
C LEU A 171 1.07 16.85 -9.73
N ALA A 172 1.99 17.27 -10.60
CA ALA A 172 1.69 18.23 -11.66
C ALA A 172 0.66 17.70 -12.67
N ALA A 173 0.78 16.42 -13.07
CA ALA A 173 -0.18 15.78 -13.96
C ALA A 173 -1.58 15.68 -13.34
N ASP A 174 -1.66 15.33 -12.05
CA ASP A 174 -2.94 15.24 -11.32
C ASP A 174 -3.58 16.63 -11.12
N ASP A 175 -2.77 17.67 -10.88
CA ASP A 175 -3.25 19.06 -10.83
C ASP A 175 -3.82 19.50 -12.19
N PHE A 176 -3.11 19.22 -13.29
CA PHE A 176 -3.64 19.51 -14.64
C PHE A 176 -4.88 18.71 -14.97
N LYS A 177 -4.96 17.45 -14.55
CA LYS A 177 -6.15 16.62 -14.73
C LYS A 177 -7.35 17.21 -14.00
N THR A 178 -7.18 17.59 -12.73
CA THR A 178 -8.24 18.20 -11.92
C THR A 178 -8.71 19.52 -12.54
N LYS A 179 -7.77 20.37 -12.99
CA LYS A 179 -8.09 21.62 -13.70
C LYS A 179 -8.85 21.38 -14.99
N PHE A 180 -8.44 20.38 -15.78
CA PHE A 180 -9.13 20.01 -17.01
C PHE A 180 -10.55 19.49 -16.74
N GLU A 181 -10.73 18.65 -15.73
CA GLU A 181 -12.05 18.15 -15.34
C GLU A 181 -12.97 19.29 -14.88
N HIS A 182 -12.45 20.24 -14.09
CA HIS A 182 -13.20 21.43 -13.67
C HIS A 182 -13.60 22.31 -14.87
N GLU A 183 -12.67 22.61 -15.76
CA GLU A 183 -12.93 23.40 -16.97
C GLU A 183 -13.93 22.70 -17.89
N LEU A 184 -13.82 21.38 -18.05
CA LEU A 184 -14.75 20.58 -18.83
C LEU A 184 -16.18 20.66 -18.26
N MET A 185 -16.33 20.56 -16.93
CA MET A 185 -17.63 20.68 -16.27
C MET A 185 -18.22 22.08 -16.45
N MET A 186 -17.41 23.13 -16.29
CA MET A 186 -17.86 24.51 -16.54
C MET A 186 -18.28 24.70 -18.00
N ARG A 187 -17.49 24.19 -18.95
CA ARG A 187 -17.80 24.24 -20.38
C ARG A 187 -19.13 23.55 -20.69
N GLN A 188 -19.36 22.35 -20.14
CA GLN A 188 -20.61 21.62 -20.31
C GLN A 188 -21.81 22.38 -19.73
N SER A 189 -21.65 23.02 -18.56
CA SER A 189 -22.70 23.88 -17.98
C SER A 189 -23.04 25.04 -18.91
N VAL A 190 -22.02 25.76 -19.41
CA VAL A 190 -22.22 26.89 -20.33
C VAL A 190 -22.83 26.43 -21.65
N GLU A 191 -22.43 25.28 -22.19
CA GLU A 191 -23.06 24.70 -23.39
C GLU A 191 -24.53 24.37 -23.17
N ALA A 192 -24.89 23.82 -22.00
CA ALA A 192 -26.28 23.56 -21.64
C ALA A 192 -27.08 24.87 -21.55
N ASP A 193 -26.51 25.92 -20.94
CA ASP A 193 -27.13 27.23 -20.86
C ASP A 193 -27.33 27.86 -22.24
N ILE A 194 -26.34 27.76 -23.14
CA ILE A 194 -26.46 28.23 -24.52
C ILE A 194 -27.57 27.47 -25.26
N ALA A 195 -27.66 26.15 -25.10
CA ALA A 195 -28.72 25.35 -25.70
C ALA A 195 -30.10 25.76 -25.19
N ASN A 196 -30.24 26.00 -23.89
CA ASN A 196 -31.46 26.49 -23.27
C ASN A 196 -31.85 27.88 -23.78
N LEU A 197 -30.89 28.80 -23.88
CA LEU A 197 -31.12 30.15 -24.41
C LEU A 197 -31.54 30.13 -25.87
N ARG A 198 -30.96 29.26 -26.70
CA ARG A 198 -31.41 29.07 -28.10
C ARG A 198 -32.85 28.58 -28.16
N ARG A 199 -33.20 27.59 -27.33
CA ARG A 199 -34.56 27.08 -27.24
C ARG A 199 -35.56 28.14 -26.75
N LEU A 200 -35.16 28.98 -25.80
CA LEU A 200 -35.96 30.11 -25.32
C LEU A 200 -36.17 31.17 -26.42
N LEU A 201 -35.12 31.46 -27.20
CA LEU A 201 -35.21 32.35 -28.35
C LEU A 201 -36.20 31.82 -29.39
N ASP A 202 -36.11 30.54 -29.74
CA ASP A 202 -37.03 29.89 -30.69
C ASP A 202 -38.48 29.95 -30.18
N GLN A 203 -38.69 29.64 -28.89
CA GLN A 203 -40.01 29.73 -28.26
C GLN A 203 -40.56 31.16 -28.29
N THR A 204 -39.72 32.15 -27.97
CA THR A 204 -40.11 33.57 -27.98
C THR A 204 -40.45 34.02 -29.41
N THR A 205 -39.68 33.57 -30.39
CA THR A 205 -39.92 33.85 -31.81
C THR A 205 -41.24 33.26 -32.29
N LEU A 206 -41.56 32.02 -31.89
CA LEU A 206 -42.85 31.40 -32.18
C LEU A 206 -44.01 32.18 -31.53
N THR A 207 -43.89 32.56 -30.25
CA THR A 207 -44.93 33.36 -29.59
C THR A 207 -45.11 34.73 -30.21
N LYS A 208 -44.02 35.34 -30.70
CA LYS A 208 -44.08 36.61 -31.42
C LYS A 208 -44.85 36.43 -32.74
N ALA A 209 -44.53 35.40 -33.52
CA ALA A 209 -45.21 35.13 -34.78
C ALA A 209 -46.71 34.83 -34.58
N ASP A 210 -47.07 34.10 -33.52
CA ASP A 210 -48.47 33.83 -33.16
C ASP A 210 -49.22 35.13 -32.81
N LEU A 211 -48.61 36.02 -32.02
CA LEU A 211 -49.18 37.32 -31.71
C LEU A 211 -49.28 38.23 -32.94
N GLU A 212 -48.29 38.22 -33.83
CA GLU A 212 -48.33 38.96 -35.11
C GLU A 212 -49.49 38.47 -35.99
N MET A 213 -49.71 37.15 -36.09
CA MET A 213 -50.84 36.57 -36.80
C MET A 213 -52.19 36.94 -36.18
N GLN A 214 -52.30 36.95 -34.85
CA GLN A 214 -53.51 37.40 -34.16
C GLN A 214 -53.79 38.89 -34.42
N ILE A 215 -52.75 39.74 -34.43
CA ILE A 215 -52.89 41.17 -34.75
C ILE A 215 -53.36 41.36 -36.19
N GLU A 216 -52.77 40.65 -37.16
CA GLU A 216 -53.17 40.72 -38.56
C GLU A 216 -54.62 40.25 -38.75
N GLY A 217 -55.01 39.14 -38.13
CA GLY A 217 -56.38 38.64 -38.15
C GLY A 217 -57.40 39.64 -37.59
N LEU A 218 -57.07 40.31 -36.48
CA LEU A 218 -57.91 41.38 -35.91
C LEU A 218 -57.97 42.62 -36.80
N GLN A 219 -56.89 42.95 -37.51
CA GLN A 219 -56.88 44.04 -38.48
C GLN A 219 -57.77 43.75 -39.68
N ASP A 220 -57.73 42.52 -40.20
CA ASP A 220 -58.60 42.05 -41.29
C ASP A 220 -60.08 42.03 -40.88
N GLU A 221 -60.39 41.55 -39.67
CA GLU A 221 -61.76 41.57 -39.13
C GLU A 221 -62.28 43.01 -38.99
N LEU A 222 -61.45 43.92 -38.49
CA LEU A 222 -61.78 45.34 -38.38
C LEU A 222 -62.02 45.98 -39.76
N ALA A 223 -61.18 45.64 -40.75
CA ALA A 223 -61.35 46.10 -42.12
C ALA A 223 -62.64 45.56 -42.75
N TYR A 224 -62.95 44.27 -42.52
CA TYR A 224 -64.18 43.61 -42.97
C TYR A 224 -65.42 44.27 -42.36
N LEU A 225 -65.44 44.49 -41.04
CA LEU A 225 -66.54 45.16 -40.34
C LEU A 225 -66.76 46.59 -40.84
N LYS A 226 -65.69 47.36 -41.08
CA LYS A 226 -65.79 48.70 -41.66
C LYS A 226 -66.37 48.69 -43.07
N LYS A 227 -65.93 47.74 -43.90
CA LYS A 227 -66.45 47.59 -45.27
C LYS A 227 -67.93 47.20 -45.25
N ASN A 228 -68.30 46.20 -44.45
CA ASN A 228 -69.69 45.78 -44.32
C ASN A 228 -70.58 46.92 -43.82
N HIS A 229 -70.14 47.67 -42.79
CA HIS A 229 -70.88 48.83 -42.31
C HIS A 229 -71.04 49.92 -43.40
N ALA A 230 -70.01 50.16 -44.22
CA ALA A 230 -70.11 51.10 -45.33
C ALA A 230 -71.10 50.63 -46.41
N GLU A 231 -71.11 49.32 -46.72
CA GLU A 231 -72.07 48.70 -47.65
C GLU A 231 -73.49 48.74 -47.10
N GLU A 232 -73.72 48.42 -45.82
CA GLU A 232 -75.02 48.53 -45.15
C GLU A 232 -75.52 49.98 -45.14
N LEU A 233 -74.66 50.97 -44.84
CA LEU A 233 -75.02 52.38 -44.91
C LEU A 233 -75.36 52.81 -46.35
N ALA A 234 -74.66 52.29 -47.36
CA ALA A 234 -74.97 52.54 -48.77
C ALA A 234 -76.30 51.90 -49.17
N ALA A 235 -76.56 50.66 -48.72
CA ALA A 235 -77.81 49.96 -48.94
C ALA A 235 -78.98 50.68 -48.26
N LEU A 236 -78.86 51.08 -46.99
CA LEU A 236 -79.87 51.87 -46.27
C LEU A 236 -80.13 53.21 -46.96
N ARG A 237 -79.08 53.90 -47.45
CA ARG A 237 -79.23 55.13 -48.24
C ARG A 237 -79.98 54.89 -49.55
N SER A 238 -79.71 53.77 -50.24
CA SER A 238 -80.44 53.38 -51.46
C SER A 238 -81.90 52.97 -51.18
N GLN A 239 -82.16 52.29 -50.06
CA GLN A 239 -83.51 51.93 -49.62
C GLN A 239 -84.33 53.16 -49.20
N LEU A 240 -83.69 54.18 -48.63
CA LEU A 240 -84.37 55.45 -48.34
C LEU A 240 -84.83 56.22 -49.59
N THR A 241 -84.46 55.77 -50.79
CA THR A 241 -84.86 56.37 -52.08
C THR A 241 -85.83 55.52 -52.91
N GLY A 242 -86.44 54.48 -52.34
CA GLY A 242 -87.30 53.59 -53.12
C GLY A 242 -88.41 52.92 -52.31
N THR A 243 -89.47 53.67 -51.97
CA THR A 243 -90.79 53.07 -51.76
C THR A 243 -91.35 52.67 -53.12
N VAL A 244 -91.10 51.43 -53.54
CA VAL A 244 -91.70 50.84 -54.75
C VAL A 244 -92.52 49.63 -54.32
N ASN A 245 -93.84 49.82 -54.36
CA ASN A 245 -94.83 48.75 -54.21
C ASN A 245 -94.85 47.97 -55.54
N VAL A 246 -94.42 46.72 -55.54
CA VAL A 246 -94.47 45.84 -56.72
C VAL A 246 -95.31 44.62 -56.38
N GLU A 247 -96.54 44.63 -56.87
CA GLU A 247 -97.39 43.44 -57.00
C GLU A 247 -96.91 42.67 -58.22
N VAL A 248 -96.43 41.43 -58.03
CA VAL A 248 -96.08 40.53 -59.14
C VAL A 248 -97.01 39.32 -59.12
N ASP A 249 -97.78 39.25 -60.20
CA ASP A 249 -98.74 38.23 -60.58
C ASP A 249 -98.07 36.85 -60.76
N ALA A 250 -98.64 35.82 -60.12
CA ALA A 250 -98.12 34.47 -60.05
C ALA A 250 -98.75 33.58 -61.14
N ALA A 251 -97.93 33.08 -62.06
CA ALA A 251 -98.28 32.03 -63.02
C ALA A 251 -97.80 30.64 -62.51
N PRO A 252 -98.23 29.53 -63.13
CA PRO A 252 -99.07 28.47 -62.54
C PRO A 252 -98.31 27.46 -61.65
N GLN A 253 -99.03 26.97 -60.63
CA GLN A 253 -98.58 26.05 -59.57
C GLN A 253 -97.69 24.88 -60.06
N GLN A 254 -96.42 24.93 -59.68
CA GLN A 254 -95.69 23.71 -59.31
C GLN A 254 -96.18 23.30 -57.93
N ASP A 255 -96.36 21.99 -57.69
CA ASP A 255 -96.91 21.43 -56.46
C ASP A 255 -96.04 21.79 -55.24
N LEU A 256 -96.27 22.98 -54.69
CA LEU A 256 -95.44 23.63 -53.66
C LEU A 256 -95.28 22.76 -52.42
N ASN A 257 -96.29 21.93 -52.12
CA ASN A 257 -96.21 20.98 -51.02
C ASN A 257 -95.12 19.92 -51.24
N LYS A 258 -94.92 19.42 -52.47
CA LYS A 258 -93.83 18.49 -52.77
C LYS A 258 -92.46 19.16 -52.68
N VAL A 259 -92.33 20.37 -53.20
CA VAL A 259 -91.06 21.11 -53.15
C VAL A 259 -90.72 21.52 -51.72
N LEU A 260 -91.70 21.95 -50.93
CA LEU A 260 -91.52 22.27 -49.50
C LEU A 260 -91.19 21.02 -48.68
N GLU A 261 -91.81 19.87 -48.97
CA GLU A 261 -91.50 18.61 -48.31
C GLU A 261 -90.10 18.09 -48.69
N GLU A 262 -89.69 18.23 -49.95
CA GLU A 262 -88.34 17.89 -50.40
C GLU A 262 -87.28 18.82 -49.77
N ILE A 263 -87.54 20.12 -49.70
CA ILE A 263 -86.67 21.08 -49.01
C ILE A 263 -86.59 20.74 -47.52
N ARG A 264 -87.71 20.43 -46.87
CA ARG A 264 -87.74 20.02 -45.45
C ARG A 264 -86.95 18.74 -45.23
N SER A 265 -87.14 17.73 -46.07
CA SER A 265 -86.39 16.48 -46.04
C SER A 265 -84.88 16.70 -46.24
N GLN A 266 -84.48 17.61 -47.13
CA GLN A 266 -83.07 17.94 -47.33
C GLN A 266 -82.47 18.68 -46.12
N TYR A 267 -83.20 19.64 -45.54
CA TYR A 267 -82.75 20.34 -44.33
C TYR A 267 -82.65 19.40 -43.13
N GLU A 268 -83.60 18.49 -42.96
CA GLU A 268 -83.57 17.47 -41.91
C GLU A 268 -82.37 16.54 -42.12
N ALA A 269 -82.14 16.05 -43.34
CA ALA A 269 -80.98 15.21 -43.66
C ALA A 269 -79.64 15.93 -43.44
N ILE A 270 -79.53 17.22 -43.80
CA ILE A 270 -78.33 18.04 -43.56
C ILE A 270 -78.12 18.25 -42.06
N THR A 271 -79.17 18.58 -41.31
CA THR A 271 -79.08 18.80 -39.86
C THR A 271 -78.66 17.52 -39.14
N ASP A 272 -79.24 16.40 -39.53
CA ASP A 272 -78.89 15.09 -38.97
C ASP A 272 -77.47 14.66 -39.33
N LYS A 273 -77.02 14.95 -40.56
CA LYS A 273 -75.64 14.72 -40.97
C LYS A 273 -74.68 15.59 -40.16
N HIS A 274 -74.96 16.88 -40.03
CA HIS A 274 -74.15 17.81 -39.23
C HIS A 274 -74.08 17.38 -37.76
N ARG A 275 -75.19 16.92 -37.17
CA ARG A 275 -75.20 16.39 -35.79
C ARG A 275 -74.32 15.15 -35.67
N ARG A 276 -74.42 14.19 -36.59
CA ARG A 276 -73.57 12.98 -36.59
C ARG A 276 -72.09 13.33 -36.80
N ASP A 277 -71.79 14.26 -37.70
CA ASP A 277 -70.42 14.69 -37.97
C ASP A 277 -69.82 15.43 -36.76
N GLN A 278 -70.61 16.24 -36.05
CA GLN A 278 -70.20 16.88 -34.79
C GLN A 278 -69.99 15.87 -33.65
N GLU A 279 -70.89 14.90 -33.49
CA GLU A 279 -70.75 13.82 -32.51
C GLU A 279 -69.51 12.96 -32.80
N ALA A 280 -69.27 12.61 -34.08
CA ALA A 280 -68.09 11.87 -34.50
C ALA A 280 -66.80 12.65 -34.25
N TRP A 281 -66.78 13.95 -34.59
CA TRP A 281 -65.64 14.83 -34.35
C TRP A 281 -65.35 15.00 -32.85
N PHE A 282 -66.37 15.18 -32.02
CA PHE A 282 -66.22 15.27 -30.57
C PHE A 282 -65.68 13.96 -29.99
N ASN A 283 -66.22 12.82 -30.42
CA ASN A 283 -65.76 11.51 -29.97
C ASN A 283 -64.31 11.24 -30.37
N ASP A 284 -63.92 11.58 -31.60
CA ASP A 284 -62.53 11.45 -32.08
C ASP A 284 -61.59 12.33 -31.23
N LYS A 285 -61.95 13.60 -31.02
CA LYS A 285 -61.12 14.52 -30.23
C LYS A 285 -61.03 14.10 -28.76
N SER A 286 -62.13 13.63 -28.17
CA SER A 286 -62.18 13.11 -26.80
C SER A 286 -61.36 11.82 -26.66
N ALA A 287 -61.38 10.94 -27.66
CA ALA A 287 -60.58 9.71 -27.67
C ALA A 287 -59.07 10.02 -27.74
N VAL A 288 -58.67 10.96 -28.59
CA VAL A 288 -57.28 11.44 -28.66
C VAL A 288 -56.83 12.03 -27.32
N LEU A 289 -57.64 12.92 -26.73
CA LEU A 289 -57.33 13.53 -25.44
C LEU A 289 -57.23 12.48 -24.33
N SER A 290 -58.16 11.52 -24.28
CA SER A 290 -58.12 10.44 -23.29
C SER A 290 -56.86 9.57 -23.43
N LYS A 291 -56.41 9.32 -24.66
CA LYS A 291 -55.17 8.58 -24.93
C LYS A 291 -53.94 9.37 -24.49
N GLU A 292 -53.90 10.67 -24.78
CA GLU A 292 -52.82 11.55 -24.35
C GLU A 292 -52.73 11.63 -22.82
N VAL A 293 -53.86 11.82 -22.13
CA VAL A 293 -53.92 11.82 -20.66
C VAL A 293 -53.44 10.49 -20.08
N ALA A 294 -53.77 9.35 -20.69
CA ALA A 294 -53.28 8.04 -20.24
C ALA A 294 -51.75 7.93 -20.37
N ILE A 295 -51.19 8.35 -21.51
CA ILE A 295 -49.73 8.34 -21.75
C ILE A 295 -49.01 9.29 -20.79
N THR A 296 -49.52 10.51 -20.60
CA THR A 296 -48.94 11.47 -19.65
C THR A 296 -49.00 10.92 -18.22
N THR A 297 -50.11 10.29 -17.83
CA THR A 297 -50.26 9.69 -16.51
C THR A 297 -49.26 8.55 -16.30
N GLU A 298 -49.09 7.67 -17.27
CA GLU A 298 -48.11 6.59 -17.23
C GLU A 298 -46.69 7.15 -17.09
N SER A 299 -46.31 8.12 -17.91
CA SER A 299 -45.01 8.80 -17.87
C SER A 299 -44.73 9.48 -16.52
N VAL A 300 -45.76 10.09 -15.91
CA VAL A 300 -45.65 10.68 -14.57
C VAL A 300 -45.46 9.59 -13.50
N GLN A 301 -46.15 8.45 -13.62
CA GLN A 301 -45.98 7.35 -12.66
C GLN A 301 -44.60 6.70 -12.78
N THR A 302 -44.09 6.46 -13.99
CA THR A 302 -42.75 5.89 -14.19
C THR A 302 -41.67 6.83 -13.65
N SER A 303 -41.76 8.13 -13.95
CA SER A 303 -40.86 9.14 -13.41
C SER A 303 -40.90 9.18 -11.88
N LYS A 304 -42.09 9.05 -11.28
CA LYS A 304 -42.26 9.00 -9.82
C LYS A 304 -41.62 7.76 -9.21
N THR A 305 -41.74 6.59 -9.85
CA THR A 305 -41.08 5.36 -9.38
C THR A 305 -39.55 5.45 -9.51
N GLU A 306 -39.05 5.99 -10.62
CA GLU A 306 -37.60 6.20 -10.82
C GLU A 306 -37.00 7.15 -9.79
N ILE A 307 -37.68 8.27 -9.48
CA ILE A 307 -37.27 9.19 -8.41
C ILE A 307 -37.27 8.46 -7.05
N GLY A 308 -38.26 7.59 -6.79
CA GLY A 308 -38.32 6.79 -5.58
C GLY A 308 -37.15 5.81 -5.46
N ASP A 309 -36.80 5.14 -6.55
CA ASP A 309 -35.69 4.19 -6.62
C ASP A 309 -34.35 4.92 -6.43
N LEU A 310 -34.14 6.05 -7.12
CA LEU A 310 -32.95 6.88 -6.97
C LEU A 310 -32.79 7.43 -5.56
N ARG A 311 -33.88 7.81 -4.88
CA ARG A 311 -33.82 8.23 -3.48
C ARG A 311 -33.40 7.09 -2.55
N ARG A 312 -33.91 5.86 -2.78
CA ARG A 312 -33.52 4.69 -1.98
C ARG A 312 -32.06 4.29 -2.22
N THR A 313 -31.57 4.35 -3.46
CA THR A 313 -30.17 4.09 -3.77
C THR A 313 -29.25 5.14 -3.17
N LEU A 314 -29.62 6.42 -3.25
CA LEU A 314 -28.87 7.51 -2.61
C LEU A 314 -28.76 7.30 -1.10
N GLN A 315 -29.87 7.02 -0.42
CA GLN A 315 -29.86 6.73 1.02
C GLN A 315 -28.99 5.51 1.36
N GLY A 316 -29.05 4.45 0.54
CA GLY A 316 -28.19 3.27 0.72
C GLY A 316 -26.69 3.61 0.59
N LEU A 317 -26.33 4.43 -0.40
CA LEU A 317 -24.96 4.90 -0.59
C LEU A 317 -24.49 5.84 0.53
N GLU A 318 -25.36 6.69 1.05
CA GLU A 318 -25.04 7.55 2.21
C GLU A 318 -24.77 6.71 3.46
N ILE A 319 -25.57 5.67 3.73
CA ILE A 319 -25.35 4.77 4.86
C ILE A 319 -24.03 4.01 4.69
N GLU A 320 -23.74 3.50 3.49
CA GLU A 320 -22.47 2.84 3.21
C GLU A 320 -21.30 3.80 3.41
N LEU A 321 -21.40 5.05 2.94
CA LEU A 321 -20.39 6.07 3.17
C LEU A 321 -20.15 6.32 4.67
N GLN A 322 -21.20 6.45 5.47
CA GLN A 322 -21.08 6.64 6.91
C GLN A 322 -20.45 5.41 7.60
N SER A 323 -20.82 4.20 7.17
CA SER A 323 -20.23 2.95 7.64
C SER A 323 -18.72 2.90 7.35
N GLN A 324 -18.32 3.22 6.13
CA GLN A 324 -16.91 3.26 5.72
C GLN A 324 -16.11 4.33 6.48
N LEU A 325 -16.69 5.50 6.72
CA LEU A 325 -16.06 6.54 7.54
C LEU A 325 -15.87 6.07 8.99
N SER A 326 -16.86 5.40 9.57
CA SER A 326 -16.75 4.81 10.91
C SER A 326 -15.69 3.71 10.95
N MET A 327 -15.62 2.85 9.93
CA MET A 327 -14.61 1.79 9.83
C MET A 327 -13.21 2.37 9.69
N LYS A 328 -13.03 3.39 8.85
CA LYS A 328 -11.78 4.13 8.70
C LYS A 328 -11.33 4.70 10.04
N GLY A 329 -12.21 5.42 10.76
CA GLY A 329 -11.87 6.01 12.05
C GLY A 329 -11.48 4.96 13.10
N ALA A 330 -12.16 3.81 13.11
CA ALA A 330 -11.78 2.69 13.97
C ALA A 330 -10.38 2.15 13.63
N LEU A 331 -10.06 1.97 12.35
CA LEU A 331 -8.75 1.50 11.90
C LEU A 331 -7.63 2.51 12.24
N GLU A 332 -7.85 3.79 12.00
CA GLU A 332 -6.90 4.86 12.36
C GLU A 332 -6.63 4.88 13.88
N ASN A 333 -7.67 4.71 14.70
CA ASN A 333 -7.52 4.62 16.15
C ASN A 333 -6.72 3.37 16.57
N THR A 334 -7.00 2.21 15.98
CA THR A 334 -6.22 0.99 16.28
C THR A 334 -4.76 1.12 15.86
N LEU A 335 -4.50 1.77 14.72
CA LEU A 335 -3.13 2.06 14.28
C LEU A 335 -2.43 2.95 15.30
N ALA A 336 -3.03 4.08 15.66
CA ALA A 336 -2.47 5.00 16.65
C ALA A 336 -2.22 4.33 18.02
N GLU A 337 -3.14 3.48 18.47
CA GLU A 337 -2.97 2.70 19.71
C GLU A 337 -1.79 1.72 19.61
N THR A 338 -1.66 1.02 18.48
CA THR A 338 -0.53 0.09 18.29
C THR A 338 0.82 0.83 18.20
N GLU A 339 0.88 1.97 17.50
CA GLU A 339 2.06 2.81 17.42
C GLU A 339 2.45 3.34 18.80
N ALA A 340 1.49 3.85 19.58
CA ALA A 340 1.72 4.31 20.95
C ALA A 340 2.24 3.19 21.87
N ARG A 341 1.67 1.98 21.75
CA ARG A 341 2.11 0.80 22.49
C ARG A 341 3.54 0.40 22.13
N TYR A 342 3.88 0.35 20.84
CA TYR A 342 5.24 0.02 20.41
C TYR A 342 6.25 1.11 20.78
N SER A 343 5.87 2.38 20.69
CA SER A 343 6.69 3.50 21.16
C SER A 343 7.03 3.38 22.65
N THR A 344 6.02 3.05 23.48
CA THR A 344 6.22 2.81 24.92
C THR A 344 7.12 1.60 25.18
N MET A 345 6.94 0.51 24.41
CA MET A 345 7.79 -0.67 24.52
C MET A 345 9.24 -0.37 24.15
N LEU A 346 9.47 0.38 23.06
CA LEU A 346 10.81 0.81 22.65
C LEU A 346 11.46 1.71 23.70
N ALA A 347 10.70 2.65 24.28
CA ALA A 347 11.19 3.48 25.39
C ALA A 347 11.62 2.61 26.58
N SER A 348 10.80 1.62 26.97
CA SER A 348 11.16 0.69 28.05
C SER A 348 12.42 -0.11 27.76
N TYR A 349 12.63 -0.57 26.52
CA TYR A 349 13.87 -1.25 26.14
C TYR A 349 15.06 -0.30 26.18
N GLN A 350 14.91 0.94 25.71
CA GLN A 350 15.96 1.94 25.81
C GLN A 350 16.36 2.23 27.27
N ASP A 351 15.39 2.30 28.18
CA ASP A 351 15.64 2.46 29.62
C ASP A 351 16.43 1.27 30.19
N THR A 352 16.07 0.03 29.81
CA THR A 352 16.84 -1.15 30.23
C THR A 352 18.25 -1.17 29.68
N ILE A 353 18.45 -0.73 28.43
CA ILE A 353 19.78 -0.61 27.83
C ILE A 353 20.60 0.43 28.59
N ASN A 354 20.04 1.62 28.84
CA ASN A 354 20.71 2.68 29.58
C ASN A 354 21.12 2.22 30.99
N MET A 355 20.24 1.48 31.68
CA MET A 355 20.54 0.90 33.00
C MET A 355 21.71 -0.08 32.94
N LEU A 356 21.69 -1.01 31.99
CA LEU A 356 22.77 -2.00 31.81
C LEU A 356 24.09 -1.34 31.39
N GLU A 357 24.05 -0.32 30.53
CA GLU A 357 25.22 0.47 30.16
C GLU A 357 25.82 1.19 31.36
N ALA A 358 24.98 1.75 32.24
CA ALA A 358 25.42 2.38 33.48
C ALA A 358 26.04 1.37 34.46
N GLU A 359 25.42 0.20 34.65
CA GLU A 359 26.00 -0.87 35.46
C GLU A 359 27.36 -1.34 34.91
N LEU A 360 27.47 -1.51 33.60
CA LEU A 360 28.71 -1.91 32.95
C LEU A 360 29.80 -0.85 33.10
N ALA A 361 29.45 0.43 33.00
CA ALA A 361 30.37 1.54 33.27
C ALA A 361 30.84 1.54 34.73
N ASN A 362 29.93 1.31 35.69
CA ASN A 362 30.27 1.22 37.11
C ASN A 362 31.22 0.04 37.40
N VAL A 363 30.96 -1.13 36.84
CA VAL A 363 31.85 -2.31 37.00
C VAL A 363 33.22 -2.04 36.41
N ARG A 364 33.30 -1.42 35.21
CA ARG A 364 34.59 -1.03 34.61
C ARG A 364 35.36 -0.05 35.50
N ALA A 365 34.70 0.97 36.03
CA ALA A 365 35.31 1.93 36.95
C ALA A 365 35.81 1.23 38.23
N SER A 366 35.03 0.31 38.79
CA SER A 366 35.42 -0.46 39.97
C SER A 366 36.61 -1.38 39.70
N ILE A 367 36.70 -2.01 38.53
CA ILE A 367 37.84 -2.86 38.15
C ILE A 367 39.09 -2.00 37.98
N GLU A 368 38.97 -0.85 37.33
CA GLU A 368 40.08 0.10 37.15
C GLU A 368 40.60 0.59 38.51
N GLN A 369 39.70 0.95 39.42
CA GLN A 369 40.06 1.35 40.79
C GLN A 369 40.77 0.22 41.54
N GLN A 370 40.23 -1.01 41.52
CA GLN A 370 40.89 -2.17 42.13
C GLN A 370 42.27 -2.41 41.52
N GLY A 371 42.42 -2.26 40.20
CA GLY A 371 43.71 -2.38 39.50
C GLY A 371 44.74 -1.37 40.01
N GLN A 372 44.32 -0.12 40.25
CA GLN A 372 45.17 0.92 40.84
C GLN A 372 45.56 0.59 42.29
N ASP A 373 44.61 0.13 43.10
CA ASP A 373 44.86 -0.28 44.49
C ASP A 373 45.83 -1.47 44.56
N TYR A 374 45.67 -2.48 43.70
CA TYR A 374 46.60 -3.61 43.61
C TYR A 374 48.00 -3.17 43.19
N LYS A 375 48.11 -2.21 42.25
CA LYS A 375 49.40 -1.67 41.82
C LYS A 375 50.10 -0.93 42.95
N MET A 376 49.38 -0.10 43.72
CA MET A 376 49.93 0.56 44.91
C MET A 376 50.37 -0.45 45.97
N LEU A 377 49.56 -1.48 46.22
CA LEU A 377 49.92 -2.52 47.19
C LEU A 377 51.16 -3.31 46.76
N LEU A 378 51.29 -3.60 45.46
CA LEU A 378 52.48 -4.24 44.91
C LEU A 378 53.73 -3.37 45.09
N ASP A 379 53.63 -2.06 44.84
CA ASP A 379 54.74 -1.11 45.03
C ASP A 379 55.17 -1.00 46.51
N ILE A 380 54.22 -0.99 47.44
CA ILE A 380 54.51 -1.05 48.87
C ILE A 380 55.19 -2.39 49.23
N LYS A 381 54.69 -3.51 48.70
CA LYS A 381 55.26 -4.84 48.94
C LYS A 381 56.70 -4.91 48.45
N THR A 382 56.99 -4.49 47.22
CA THR A 382 58.35 -4.52 46.66
C THR A 382 59.30 -3.63 47.46
N ARG A 383 58.83 -2.46 47.91
CA ARG A 383 59.61 -1.59 48.80
C ARG A 383 59.89 -2.26 50.16
N LEU A 384 58.90 -2.89 50.79
CA LEU A 384 59.10 -3.61 52.05
C LEU A 384 60.04 -4.81 51.88
N GLU A 385 59.96 -5.54 50.77
CA GLU A 385 60.89 -6.63 50.45
C GLU A 385 62.33 -6.13 50.32
N GLN A 386 62.54 -4.94 49.73
CA GLN A 386 63.85 -4.29 49.70
C GLN A 386 64.33 -3.90 51.10
N GLU A 387 63.48 -3.30 51.93
CA GLU A 387 63.80 -2.97 53.33
C GLU A 387 64.16 -4.23 54.14
N ILE A 388 63.44 -5.34 53.97
CA ILE A 388 63.77 -6.62 54.62
C ILE A 388 65.12 -7.16 54.13
N ALA A 389 65.41 -7.06 52.82
CA ALA A 389 66.68 -7.50 52.27
C ALA A 389 67.86 -6.68 52.83
N THR A 390 67.71 -5.36 52.98
CA THR A 390 68.73 -4.52 53.60
C THR A 390 68.88 -4.84 55.09
N TYR A 391 67.79 -5.03 55.83
CA TYR A 391 67.85 -5.46 57.22
C TYR A 391 68.56 -6.82 57.39
N ARG A 392 68.32 -7.80 56.50
CA ARG A 392 69.03 -9.09 56.50
C ARG A 392 70.53 -8.92 56.23
N SER A 393 70.90 -8.11 55.24
CA SER A 393 72.31 -7.84 54.93
C SER A 393 73.04 -7.14 56.08
N LEU A 394 72.39 -6.21 56.77
CA LEU A 394 72.94 -5.58 57.97
C LEU A 394 73.13 -6.59 59.10
N LEU A 395 72.16 -7.47 59.34
CA LEU A 395 72.28 -8.55 60.33
C LEU A 395 73.45 -9.50 60.01
N GLU A 396 73.59 -9.93 58.75
CA GLU A 396 74.70 -10.77 58.31
C GLU A 396 76.06 -10.05 58.43
N SER A 397 76.10 -8.72 58.20
CA SER A 397 77.32 -7.91 58.41
C SER A 397 77.68 -7.75 59.89
N GLU A 398 76.70 -7.79 60.79
CA GLU A 398 76.90 -7.74 62.24
C GLU A 398 77.31 -9.11 62.81
N GLU A 399 76.75 -10.22 62.30
CA GLU A 399 77.15 -11.59 62.64
C GLU A 399 78.55 -11.97 62.12
N SER A 400 78.98 -11.39 61.00
CA SER A 400 80.32 -11.60 60.44
C SER A 400 81.40 -10.69 61.03
N ARG A 401 81.04 -9.80 61.97
CA ARG A 401 82.00 -9.03 62.77
C ARG A 401 82.61 -9.95 63.83
N PRO A 402 83.94 -10.19 63.83
CA PRO A 402 84.56 -10.95 64.91
C PRO A 402 84.29 -10.24 66.24
N ILE A 403 83.70 -10.96 67.19
CA ILE A 403 83.44 -10.50 68.55
C ILE A 403 84.80 -10.16 69.20
N ALA A 404 85.19 -8.89 69.11
CA ALA A 404 86.11 -8.30 70.05
C ALA A 404 85.32 -8.10 71.36
N THR A 405 85.74 -8.85 72.36
CA THR A 405 85.25 -8.85 73.73
C THR A 405 85.20 -7.42 74.28
N GLY A 406 84.01 -6.93 74.61
CA GLY A 406 83.83 -5.57 75.13
C GLY A 406 82.40 -5.33 75.57
N GLY A 407 82.01 -5.95 76.68
CA GLY A 407 80.66 -5.82 77.22
C GLY A 407 80.37 -4.44 77.78
N THR A 408 79.15 -3.96 77.55
CA THR A 408 78.45 -3.03 78.44
C THR A 408 76.99 -3.47 78.52
N LYS A 409 76.57 -3.81 79.75
CA LYS A 409 75.18 -4.09 80.10
C LYS A 409 74.40 -2.79 80.01
N THR A 410 73.37 -2.73 79.18
CA THR A 410 72.42 -1.60 79.16
C THR A 410 71.11 -2.04 79.80
N THR A 411 70.83 -1.45 80.95
CA THR A 411 69.65 -1.62 81.79
C THR A 411 68.38 -1.18 81.07
N VAL A 412 67.39 -2.07 81.01
CA VAL A 412 66.04 -1.80 80.50
C VAL A 412 65.31 -0.90 81.49
N THR A 413 64.84 0.27 81.04
CA THR A 413 63.88 1.11 81.79
C THR A 413 62.54 1.09 81.05
N THR A 414 61.56 0.40 81.63
CA THR A 414 60.19 0.34 81.14
C THR A 414 59.42 1.57 81.62
N THR A 415 58.97 2.42 80.70
CA THR A 415 58.04 3.52 81.00
C THR A 415 56.70 3.22 80.34
N THR A 416 55.73 2.78 81.15
CA THR A 416 54.35 2.56 80.76
C THR A 416 53.60 3.89 80.75
N VAL A 417 53.21 4.38 79.57
CA VAL A 417 52.30 5.52 79.45
C VAL A 417 50.89 4.96 79.21
N ARG A 418 50.07 4.98 80.26
CA ARG A 418 48.61 4.84 80.17
C ARG A 418 48.05 6.21 79.77
N THR A 419 47.42 6.30 78.61
CA THR A 419 46.47 7.37 78.32
C THR A 419 45.07 6.81 78.37
N SER A 420 44.29 7.39 79.28
CA SER A 420 42.87 7.14 79.53
C SER A 420 42.04 8.19 78.80
N SER A 421 40.99 7.69 78.12
CA SER A 421 39.78 8.38 77.65
C SER A 421 39.90 9.33 76.46
#